data_AF-A0A5B6VAT5-F1
#
_entry.id   AF-A0A5B6VAT5-F1
#
_cell.length_a   1.000
_cell.length_b   1.000
_cell.length_c   1.000
_cell.angle_alpha   90.00
_cell.angle_beta   90.00
_cell.angle_gamma   90.00
#
_symmetry.space_group_name_H-M   'P 1'
#
loop_
_entity.id
_entity.type
_entity.pdbx_description
1 polymer ?
#
loop_
_entity_poly.entity_id
_entity_poly.type
_entity_poly.pdbx_seq_one_letter_code
_entity_poly.pdbx_strand_id
1 'polypeptide(L)' 'MAPYEALYGRKCRTPLYWMELSEKKIYGVDLIRETEEKVKVIRDSLKAASDRQKSYTNLKRKEMEFQIGEKSNSHMSV' A
#
# COMPACT_ATOMS: atom_id res chain seq x y z
N MET A 1 -23.87 -43.19 0.02
CA MET A 1 -22.66 -43.18 -0.84
C MET A 1 -23.10 -43.42 -2.27
N ALA A 2 -22.82 -42.51 -3.20
CA ALA A 2 -23.18 -42.71 -4.59
C ALA A 2 -22.28 -43.80 -5.23
N PRO A 3 -22.76 -44.61 -6.19
CA PRO A 3 -22.02 -45.76 -6.73
C PRO A 3 -20.61 -45.45 -7.24
N TYR A 4 -20.39 -44.25 -7.78
CA TYR A 4 -19.08 -43.81 -8.28
C TYR A 4 -18.04 -43.57 -7.17
N GLU A 5 -18.45 -43.01 -6.02
CA GLU A 5 -17.54 -42.69 -4.90
C GLU A 5 -16.94 -43.96 -4.30
N ALA A 6 -17.70 -45.06 -4.31
CA ALA A 6 -17.25 -46.37 -3.86
C ALA A 6 -16.24 -47.03 -4.81
N LEU A 7 -16.34 -46.78 -6.12
CA LEU A 7 -15.46 -47.39 -7.13
C LEU A 7 -14.10 -46.71 -7.23
N TYR A 8 -14.03 -45.40 -7.05
CA TYR A 8 -12.81 -44.62 -7.30
C TYR A 8 -12.23 -43.93 -6.06
N GLY A 9 -12.92 -44.00 -4.91
CA GLY A 9 -12.45 -43.43 -3.64
C GLY A 9 -12.27 -41.91 -3.66
N ARG A 10 -12.69 -41.22 -4.73
CA ARG A 10 -12.64 -39.77 -4.89
C ARG A 10 -14.02 -39.22 -5.23
N LYS A 11 -14.36 -38.09 -4.60
CA LYS A 11 -15.55 -37.30 -4.96
C LYS A 11 -15.41 -36.89 -6.43
N CYS A 12 -16.34 -37.30 -7.29
CA CYS A 12 -16.33 -36.86 -8.69
C CYS A 12 -16.45 -35.33 -8.74
N ARG A 13 -15.57 -34.69 -9.51
CA ARG A 13 -15.71 -33.27 -9.85
C ARG A 13 -16.71 -33.14 -10.98
N THR A 14 -17.95 -32.83 -10.64
CA THR A 14 -19.02 -32.52 -11.61
C THR A 14 -18.64 -31.27 -12.41
N PRO A 15 -19.09 -31.09 -13.68
CA PRO A 15 -18.85 -29.86 -14.44
C PRO A 15 -19.18 -28.56 -13.69
N LEU A 16 -20.21 -28.57 -12.83
CA LEU A 16 -20.55 -27.47 -11.92
C LEU A 16 -19.40 -27.08 -10.98
N TYR A 17 -18.66 -28.06 -10.46
CA TYR A 17 -17.51 -27.82 -9.58
C TYR A 17 -16.38 -27.08 -10.31
N TRP A 18 -16.18 -27.35 -11.61
CA TRP A 18 -15.21 -26.63 -12.42
C TRP A 18 -15.61 -25.18 -12.67
N MET A 19 -16.90 -24.93 -12.90
CA MET A 19 -17.42 -23.57 -13.07
C MET A 19 -17.29 -22.75 -11.77
N GLU A 20 -17.66 -23.32 -10.63
CA GLU A 20 -17.55 -22.68 -9.32
C GLU A 20 -16.08 -22.35 -8.97
N LEU A 21 -15.14 -23.25 -9.26
CA LEU A 21 -13.70 -22.97 -9.09
C LEU A 21 -13.21 -21.87 -10.03
N SER A 22 -13.72 -21.80 -11.26
CA SER A 22 -13.36 -20.77 -12.22
C SER A 22 -13.86 -19.40 -11.79
N GLU A 23 -15.12 -19.31 -11.35
CA GLU A 23 -15.71 -18.08 -10.83
C GLU A 23 -14.99 -17.59 -9.56
N LYS A 24 -14.71 -18.48 -8.60
CA LYS A 24 -13.94 -18.14 -7.39
C LYS A 24 -12.54 -17.62 -7.74
N LYS A 25 -11.90 -18.19 -8.76
CA LYS A 25 -10.59 -17.74 -9.23
C LYS A 25 -10.67 -16.34 -9.86
N ILE A 26 -11.67 -16.08 -10.71
CA ILE A 26 -11.85 -14.75 -11.33
C ILE A 26 -12.13 -13.70 -10.25
N TYR A 27 -13.06 -13.99 -9.33
CA TYR A 27 -13.36 -13.10 -8.21
C TYR A 27 -12.13 -12.87 -7.32
N GLY A 28 -11.32 -13.90 -7.08
CA GLY A 28 -10.05 -13.77 -6.36
C GLY A 28 -9.06 -12.84 -7.07
N VAL A 29 -8.96 -12.93 -8.40
CA VAL A 29 -8.07 -12.06 -9.20
C VAL A 29 -8.53 -10.61 -9.15
N ASP A 30 -9.83 -10.34 -9.27
CA ASP A 30 -10.36 -8.98 -9.21
C ASP A 30 -10.14 -8.35 -7.83
N LEU A 31 -10.36 -9.12 -6.75
CA LEU A 31 -10.08 -8.67 -5.39
C LEU A 31 -8.60 -8.36 -5.16
N ILE A 32 -7.69 -9.19 -5.68
CA ILE A 32 -6.25 -8.94 -5.58
C ILE A 32 -5.89 -7.63 -6.27
N ARG A 33 -6.38 -7.40 -7.50
CA ARG A 33 -6.12 -6.16 -8.24
C ARG A 33 -6.64 -4.94 -7.49
N GLU A 34 -7.87 -4.98 -6.99
CA GLU A 34 -8.45 -3.88 -6.22
C GLU A 34 -7.64 -3.59 -4.94
N THR A 35 -7.18 -4.65 -4.27
CA THR A 35 -6.36 -4.51 -3.06
C THR A 35 -4.99 -3.91 -3.37
N GLU A 36 -4.36 -4.31 -4.47
CA GLU A 36 -3.07 -3.75 -4.92
C GLU A 36 -3.19 -2.25 -5.23
N GLU A 37 -4.25 -1.83 -5.92
CA GLU A 37 -4.52 -0.41 -6.21
C GLU A 37 -4.67 0.39 -4.91
N LYS A 38 -5.45 -0.13 -3.94
CA LYS A 38 -5.62 0.52 -2.63
C LYS A 38 -4.30 0.62 -1.87
N VAL A 39 -3.49 -0.44 -1.87
CA VAL A 39 -2.16 -0.44 -1.23
C VAL A 39 -1.25 0.61 -1.87
N LYS A 40 -1.29 0.75 -3.20
CA LYS A 40 -0.51 1.77 -3.92
C LYS A 40 -0.89 3.18 -3.48
N VAL A 41 -2.20 3.48 -3.44
CA VAL A 41 -2.70 4.79 -2.98
C VAL A 41 -2.25 5.09 -1.55
N ILE A 42 -2.34 4.12 -0.63
CA ILE A 42 -1.89 4.29 0.75
C ILE A 42 -0.40 4.61 0.80
N ARG A 43 0.45 3.87 0.06
CA ARG A 43 1.89 4.11 0.01
C ARG A 43 2.24 5.51 -0.52
N ASP A 44 1.57 5.95 -1.58
CA ASP A 44 1.79 7.27 -2.17
C ASP A 44 1.36 8.38 -1.19
N SER A 45 0.24 8.20 -0.49
CA SER A 45 -0.23 9.15 0.52
C SER A 45 0.74 9.26 1.71
N LEU A 46 1.27 8.14 2.20
CA LEU A 46 2.25 8.10 3.29
C LEU A 46 3.56 8.78 2.87
N LYS A 47 4.02 8.53 1.64
CA LYS A 47 5.22 9.17 1.10
C LYS A 47 5.03 10.68 1.00
N ALA A 48 3.91 11.14 0.44
CA ALA A 48 3.59 12.56 0.33
C ALA A 48 3.52 13.26 1.70
N ALA A 49 2.91 12.60 2.70
CA ALA A 49 2.87 13.13 4.06
C ALA A 49 4.27 13.23 4.68
N SER A 50 5.11 12.20 4.50
CA SER A 50 6.49 12.19 4.98
C SER A 50 7.32 13.31 4.33
N ASP A 51 7.18 13.49 3.02
CA ASP A 51 7.92 14.50 2.26
C ASP A 51 7.50 15.93 2.67
N ARG A 52 6.19 16.16 2.90
CA ARG A 52 5.68 17.42 3.45
C ARG A 52 6.26 17.70 4.84
N GLN A 53 6.27 16.69 5.72
CA GLN A 53 6.83 16.85 7.07
C GLN A 53 8.31 17.24 7.01
N LYS A 54 9.09 16.55 6.17
CA LYS A 54 10.52 16.87 5.94
C LYS A 54 10.71 18.28 5.39
N SER A 55 9.85 18.70 4.46
CA SER A 55 9.90 20.06 3.92
C SER A 55 9.68 21.11 5.00
N TYR A 56 8.65 20.95 5.84
CA TYR A 56 8.39 21.85 6.97
C TYR A 56 9.56 21.91 7.96
N THR A 57 10.15 20.77 8.31
CA THR A 57 11.30 20.74 9.22
C THR A 57 12.52 21.42 8.61
N ASN A 58 12.77 21.21 7.31
CA ASN A 58 13.89 21.83 6.60
C ASN A 58 13.72 23.35 6.51
N LEU A 59 12.50 23.83 6.22
CA LEU A 59 12.21 25.26 6.18
C LEU A 59 12.44 25.91 7.55
N LYS A 60 11.92 25.31 8.63
CA LYS A 60 12.16 25.82 9.99
C LYS A 60 13.64 25.83 10.35
N ARG A 61 14.39 24.80 9.96
CA ARG A 61 15.83 24.76 10.20
C ARG A 61 16.56 25.89 9.49
N LYS A 62 16.25 26.13 8.21
CA LYS A 62 16.86 27.20 7.42
C LYS A 62 16.55 28.59 7.97
N GLU A 63 15.32 28.81 8.42
CA GLU A 63 14.91 30.05 9.08
C GLU A 63 15.69 30.32 10.37
N MET A 64 15.88 29.28 11.20
CA MET A 64 16.70 29.40 12.42
C MET A 64 18.16 29.71 12.11
N GLU A 65 18.75 29.04 11.11
CA GLU A 65 20.13 29.30 10.67
C GLU A 65 20.29 30.74 10.17
N PHE A 66 19.31 31.27 9.42
CA PHE A 66 19.30 32.65 8.96
C PHE A 66 19.26 33.65 10.12
N GLN A 67 18.34 33.47 11.08
CA GLN A 67 18.25 34.34 12.25
C GLN A 67 19.51 34.32 13.13
N ILE A 68 20.19 33.17 13.23
CA ILE A 68 21.46 33.06 13.96
C ILE A 68 22.55 33.87 13.23
N GLY A 69 22.63 33.76 11.90
CA GLY A 69 23.60 34.49 11.08
C GLY A 69 23.41 36.02 11.13
N GLU A 70 22.17 36.51 11.10
CA GLU A 70 21.89 37.94 11.22
C GLU A 70 22.28 38.50 12.61
N LYS A 71 22.02 37.73 13.67
CA LYS A 71 22.38 38.12 15.04
C LYS A 71 23.90 38.13 15.25
N SER A 72 24.64 37.14 14.73
CA SER A 72 26.10 37.12 14.83
C SER A 72 26.76 38.26 14.04
N ASN A 73 26.23 38.60 12.87
CA ASN A 73 26.73 39.72 12.07
C ASN A 73 26.44 41.08 12.74
N SER A 74 25.28 41.22 13.38
CA SER A 74 24.93 42.42 14.14
C SER A 74 25.83 42.60 15.37
N HIS A 75 26.19 41.52 16.06
CA HIS A 75 27.04 41.55 17.26
C HIS A 75 28.55 41.77 16.94
N MET A 76 28.95 41.56 15.69
CA MET A 76 30.30 41.83 15.17
C MET A 76 30.45 43.27 14.64
N SER A 77 29.36 44.04 14.53
CA SER A 77 29.34 45.38 13.91
C SER A 77 29.09 46.52 14.92
N VAL A 78 29.17 46.26 16.23
CA VAL A 78 29.08 47.26 17.33
C VAL A 78 30.42 47.40 18.02
#